data_AF-A0A0Q5QFW1-F1
#
_entry.id   AF-A0A0Q5QFW1-F1
#
_cell.length_a   1.000
_cell.length_b   1.000
_cell.length_c   1.000
_cell.angle_alpha   90.00
_cell.angle_beta   90.00
_cell.angle_gamma   90.00
#
_symmetry.space_group_name_H-M   'P 1'
#
loop_
_entity.id
_entity.type
_entity.pdbx_description
1 polymer ?
#
loop_
_entity_poly.entity_id
_entity_poly.type
_entity_poly.pdbx_seq_one_letter_code
_entity_poly.pdbx_strand_id
1 'polypeptide(L)'
;MNFDDQFTKDFEEKFQKNLQAVRGVSPEDFEKIKQNLQFVFEFLEDLKNKPDKTPEDFEHLEAISSALNPLSQELADMKLVLDESLYRQSIAYYEHVKKLTKEGNIEAEKIYLDLKPHFETFDPN
;
A
#
# COMPACT_ATOMS: atom_id res chain seq x y z
N MET A 1 11.84 16.27 11.59
CA MET A 1 12.17 15.04 12.37
C MET A 1 13.63 15.11 12.76
N ASN A 2 13.95 14.71 13.99
CA ASN A 2 15.33 14.57 14.41
C ASN A 2 15.78 13.14 14.06
N PHE A 3 16.64 12.97 13.07
CA PHE A 3 17.03 11.63 12.62
C PHE A 3 18.03 10.93 13.56
N ASP A 4 18.51 11.65 14.59
CA ASP A 4 19.52 11.14 15.50
C ASP A 4 18.97 10.44 16.75
N ASP A 5 17.68 10.60 17.06
CA ASP A 5 17.08 9.92 18.19
C ASP A 5 16.82 8.43 17.90
N GLN A 6 16.90 7.61 18.96
CA GLN A 6 16.80 6.15 18.85
C GLN A 6 15.44 5.71 18.30
N PHE A 7 14.38 6.42 18.67
CA PHE A 7 13.03 6.07 18.22
C PHE A 7 12.89 6.24 16.70
N THR A 8 13.39 7.34 16.15
CA THR A 8 13.38 7.59 14.70
C THR A 8 14.18 6.54 13.94
N LYS A 9 15.32 6.09 14.49
CA LYS A 9 16.15 5.02 13.90
C LYS A 9 15.44 3.66 13.93
N ASP A 10 14.89 3.27 15.07
CA ASP A 10 14.17 2.00 15.23
C ASP A 10 12.95 1.93 14.31
N PHE A 11 12.23 3.06 14.20
CA PHE A 11 11.09 3.17 13.29
C PHE A 11 11.52 3.01 11.83
N GLU A 12 12.61 3.68 11.42
CA GLU A 12 13.12 3.58 10.05
C GLU A 12 13.58 2.16 9.72
N GLU A 13 14.33 1.51 10.61
CA GLU A 13 14.76 0.12 10.43
C GLU A 13 13.56 -0.82 10.26
N LYS A 14 12.54 -0.66 11.10
CA LYS A 14 11.31 -1.44 11.02
C LYS A 14 10.57 -1.18 9.70
N PHE A 15 10.44 0.09 9.30
CA PHE A 15 9.81 0.46 8.04
C PHE A 15 10.54 -0.17 6.84
N GLN A 16 11.87 -0.07 6.78
CA GLN A 16 12.66 -0.64 5.69
C GLN A 16 12.54 -2.17 5.62
N LYS A 17 12.55 -2.85 6.78
CA LYS A 17 12.32 -4.29 6.85
C LYS A 17 10.95 -4.68 6.30
N ASN A 18 9.90 -3.96 6.70
CA ASN A 18 8.54 -4.19 6.21
C ASN A 18 8.45 -3.93 4.70
N LEU A 19 9.01 -2.81 4.22
CA LEU A 19 9.03 -2.47 2.80
C LEU A 19 9.73 -3.54 1.96
N GLN A 20 10.85 -4.07 2.45
CA GLN A 20 11.56 -5.16 1.78
C GLN A 20 10.70 -6.43 1.72
N ALA A 21 10.00 -6.78 2.82
CA ALA A 21 9.11 -7.93 2.83
C ALA A 21 7.96 -7.78 1.82
N VAL A 22 7.31 -6.61 1.78
CA VAL A 22 6.21 -6.32 0.84
C VAL A 22 6.69 -6.36 -0.61
N ARG A 23 7.84 -5.75 -0.92
CA ARG A 23 8.42 -5.77 -2.27
C ARG A 23 8.96 -7.14 -2.68
N GLY A 24 9.21 -8.01 -1.71
CA GLY A 24 9.66 -9.39 -1.94
C GLY A 24 8.55 -10.35 -2.34
N VAL A 25 7.27 -9.94 -2.26
CA VAL A 25 6.15 -10.76 -2.75
C VAL A 25 6.27 -10.90 -4.26
N SER A 26 6.33 -12.15 -4.73
CA SER A 26 6.52 -12.42 -6.16
C SER A 26 5.26 -12.13 -6.96
N PRO A 27 5.37 -11.76 -8.24
CA PRO A 27 4.21 -11.66 -9.13
C PRO A 27 3.39 -12.95 -9.18
N GLU A 28 4.05 -14.12 -9.10
CA GLU A 28 3.40 -15.43 -9.07
C GLU A 28 2.55 -15.62 -7.82
N ASP A 29 3.00 -15.15 -6.66
CA ASP A 29 2.22 -15.24 -5.41
C ASP A 29 1.02 -14.29 -5.44
N PHE A 30 1.17 -13.09 -6.00
CA PHE A 30 0.02 -12.20 -6.24
C PHE A 30 -1.03 -12.83 -7.15
N GLU A 31 -0.61 -13.47 -8.25
CA GLU A 31 -1.57 -14.09 -9.17
C GLU A 31 -2.28 -15.28 -8.52
N LYS A 32 -1.59 -16.07 -7.69
CA LYS A 32 -2.22 -17.13 -6.88
C LYS A 32 -3.24 -16.58 -5.90
N ILE A 33 -2.92 -15.51 -5.18
CA ILE A 33 -3.86 -14.87 -4.24
C ILE A 33 -5.11 -14.41 -4.99
N LYS A 34 -4.94 -13.77 -6.15
CA LYS A 34 -6.04 -13.33 -7.00
C LYS A 34 -6.91 -14.47 -7.49
N GLN A 35 -6.32 -15.57 -7.97
CA GLN A 35 -7.05 -16.76 -8.41
C GLN A 35 -7.84 -17.39 -7.26
N ASN A 36 -7.22 -17.51 -6.07
CA ASN A 36 -7.89 -18.04 -4.89
C ASN A 36 -9.07 -17.15 -4.47
N LEU A 37 -8.92 -15.82 -4.51
CA LEU A 37 -10.01 -14.89 -4.23
C LEU A 37 -11.15 -15.02 -5.25
N GLN A 38 -10.83 -15.19 -6.54
CA GLN A 38 -11.84 -15.43 -7.58
C GLN A 38 -12.64 -16.71 -7.29
N PHE A 39 -11.97 -17.80 -6.96
CA PHE A 39 -12.62 -19.05 -6.58
C PHE A 39 -13.53 -18.89 -5.35
N VAL A 40 -13.06 -18.15 -4.33
CA VAL A 40 -13.87 -17.84 -3.15
C VAL A 40 -15.11 -17.02 -3.52
N PHE A 41 -14.98 -16.02 -4.40
CA PHE A 41 -16.14 -15.23 -4.85
C PHE A 41 -17.16 -16.08 -5.62
N GLU A 42 -16.70 -16.98 -6.50
CA GLU A 42 -17.57 -17.91 -7.22
C GLU A 42 -18.33 -18.82 -6.25
N PHE A 43 -17.62 -19.40 -5.27
CA PHE A 43 -18.24 -20.23 -4.23
C PHE A 43 -19.29 -19.46 -3.42
N LEU A 44 -19.00 -18.20 -3.06
CA LEU A 44 -19.95 -17.36 -2.31
C LEU A 44 -21.20 -17.01 -3.12
N GLU A 45 -21.06 -16.77 -4.43
CA GLU A 45 -22.21 -16.53 -5.32
C GLU A 45 -23.06 -17.81 -5.51
N ASP A 46 -22.44 -18.97 -5.67
CA ASP A 46 -23.16 -20.25 -5.72
C ASP A 46 -23.94 -20.51 -4.43
N LEU A 47 -23.31 -20.30 -3.28
CA LEU A 47 -23.92 -20.50 -1.97
C LEU A 47 -25.06 -19.50 -1.72
N LYS A 48 -24.91 -18.26 -2.16
CA LYS A 48 -25.97 -17.23 -2.12
C LYS A 48 -27.21 -17.67 -2.92
N ASN A 49 -27.00 -18.22 -4.11
CA ASN A 49 -28.07 -18.68 -5.01
C ASN A 49 -28.65 -20.06 -4.65
N LYS A 50 -28.01 -20.80 -3.73
CA LYS A 50 -28.50 -22.09 -3.25
C LYS A 50 -29.85 -21.92 -2.52
N PRO A 51 -30.92 -22.63 -2.96
CA PRO A 51 -32.27 -22.46 -2.43
C PRO A 51 -32.40 -22.93 -0.98
N ASP A 52 -31.72 -24.03 -0.62
CA ASP A 52 -31.69 -24.56 0.74
C ASP A 52 -30.24 -24.59 1.25
N LYS A 53 -29.98 -23.83 2.30
CA LYS A 53 -28.68 -23.76 2.97
C LYS A 53 -28.64 -24.77 4.12
N THR A 54 -27.59 -25.59 4.16
CA THR A 54 -27.36 -26.59 5.20
C THR A 54 -26.52 -26.01 6.34
N PRO A 55 -26.51 -26.62 7.54
CA PRO A 55 -25.57 -26.24 8.60
C PRO A 55 -24.10 -26.23 8.14
N GLU A 56 -23.72 -27.21 7.31
CA GLU A 56 -22.38 -27.30 6.70
C GLU A 56 -22.04 -26.09 5.81
N ASP A 57 -23.02 -25.52 5.10
CA ASP A 57 -22.82 -24.29 4.32
C ASP A 57 -22.44 -23.10 5.24
N PHE A 58 -23.03 -23.02 6.43
CA PHE A 58 -22.71 -21.97 7.40
C PHE A 58 -21.34 -22.18 8.05
N GLU A 59 -20.94 -23.42 8.32
CA GLU A 59 -19.59 -23.75 8.81
C GLU A 59 -18.52 -23.37 7.78
N HIS A 60 -18.76 -23.66 6.49
CA HIS A 60 -17.86 -23.25 5.41
C HIS A 60 -17.76 -21.73 5.28
N LEU A 61 -18.87 -21.00 5.40
CA LEU A 61 -18.87 -19.53 5.41
C LEU A 61 -18.05 -18.96 6.57
N GLU A 62 -18.18 -19.53 7.78
CA GLU A 62 -17.43 -19.08 8.94
C GLU A 62 -15.92 -19.33 8.78
N ALA A 63 -15.54 -20.49 8.23
CA ALA A 63 -14.16 -20.80 7.91
C ALA A 63 -13.56 -19.82 6.88
N ILE A 64 -14.31 -19.51 5.81
CA ILE A 64 -13.90 -18.55 4.78
C ILE A 64 -13.75 -17.15 5.39
N SER A 65 -14.74 -16.68 6.16
CA SER A 65 -14.70 -15.38 6.84
C SER A 65 -13.48 -15.26 7.76
N SER A 66 -13.21 -16.32 8.54
CA SER A 66 -12.06 -16.37 9.45
C SER A 66 -10.72 -16.30 8.73
N ALA A 67 -10.63 -16.85 7.51
CA ALA A 67 -9.43 -16.78 6.68
C ALA A 67 -9.28 -15.45 5.91
N LEU A 68 -10.39 -14.85 5.46
CA LEU A 68 -10.36 -13.60 4.69
C LEU A 68 -10.07 -12.36 5.53
N ASN A 69 -10.50 -12.33 6.80
CA ASN A 69 -10.28 -11.16 7.66
C ASN A 69 -8.78 -10.86 7.87
N PRO A 70 -7.92 -11.83 8.26
CA PRO A 70 -6.48 -11.61 8.34
C PRO A 70 -5.87 -11.19 7.01
N LEU A 71 -6.26 -11.84 5.91
CA LEU A 71 -5.76 -11.52 4.57
C LEU A 71 -6.08 -10.07 4.18
N SER A 72 -7.30 -9.60 4.48
CA SER A 72 -7.70 -8.22 4.24
C SER A 72 -6.86 -7.23 5.05
N GLN A 73 -6.53 -7.56 6.30
CA GLN A 73 -5.67 -6.72 7.13
C GLN A 73 -4.24 -6.68 6.59
N GLU A 74 -3.69 -7.83 6.21
CA GLU A 74 -2.35 -7.90 5.61
C GLU A 74 -2.26 -7.08 4.33
N LEU A 75 -3.26 -7.15 3.44
CA LEU A 75 -3.30 -6.32 2.23
C LEU A 75 -3.40 -4.82 2.54
N ALA A 76 -4.16 -4.44 3.57
CA ALA A 76 -4.22 -3.05 4.03
C ALA A 76 -2.87 -2.57 4.57
N ASP A 77 -2.18 -3.39 5.36
CA ASP A 77 -0.85 -3.08 5.90
C ASP A 77 0.18 -2.95 4.78
N MET A 78 0.16 -3.85 3.78
CA MET A 78 1.00 -3.75 2.58
C MET A 78 0.76 -2.43 1.85
N LYS A 79 -0.51 -2.05 1.67
CA LYS A 79 -0.89 -0.79 1.03
C LYS A 79 -0.31 0.40 1.79
N LEU A 80 -0.45 0.45 3.11
CA LEU A 80 0.07 1.54 3.93
C LEU A 80 1.59 1.72 3.79
N VAL A 81 2.34 0.61 3.80
CA VAL A 81 3.80 0.63 3.62
C VAL A 81 4.20 1.14 2.23
N LEU A 82 3.47 0.70 1.18
CA LEU A 82 3.73 1.14 -0.18
C LEU A 82 3.36 2.60 -0.42
N ASP A 83 2.21 3.05 0.09
CA ASP A 83 1.77 4.44 0.01
C ASP A 83 2.79 5.38 0.69
N GLU A 84 3.25 5.03 1.90
CA GLU A 84 4.28 5.79 2.62
C GLU A 84 5.61 5.81 1.84
N SER A 85 6.00 4.68 1.23
CA SER A 85 7.21 4.63 0.41
C SER A 85 7.11 5.55 -0.81
N LEU A 86 5.97 5.53 -1.51
CA LEU A 86 5.70 6.39 -2.67
C LEU A 86 5.67 7.87 -2.26
N TYR A 87 5.03 8.18 -1.13
CA TYR A 87 4.97 9.53 -0.60
C TYR A 87 6.39 10.08 -0.33
N ARG A 88 7.23 9.33 0.39
CA ARG A 88 8.63 9.72 0.66
C ARG A 88 9.43 9.94 -0.62
N GLN A 89 9.28 9.04 -1.60
CA GLN A 89 9.94 9.17 -2.89
C GLN A 89 9.46 10.41 -3.66
N SER A 90 8.17 10.71 -3.61
CA SER A 90 7.59 11.88 -4.27
C SER A 90 8.13 13.19 -3.68
N ILE A 91 8.27 13.26 -2.36
CA ILE A 91 8.87 14.41 -1.66
C ILE A 91 10.34 14.57 -2.03
N ALA A 92 11.11 13.47 -2.01
CA ALA A 92 12.52 13.50 -2.39
C ALA A 92 12.73 13.96 -3.83
N TYR A 93 11.88 13.48 -4.75
CA TYR A 93 11.88 13.93 -6.14
C TYR A 93 11.56 15.42 -6.27
N TYR A 94 10.50 15.89 -5.59
CA TYR A 94 10.12 17.30 -5.58
C TYR A 94 11.26 18.20 -5.07
N GLU A 95 11.89 17.86 -3.95
CA GLU A 95 13.00 18.62 -3.40
C GLU A 95 14.23 18.60 -4.32
N HIS A 96 14.48 17.49 -5.01
CA HIS A 96 15.54 17.42 -6.01
C HIS A 96 15.27 18.36 -7.20
N VAL A 97 14.06 18.35 -7.75
CA VAL A 97 13.65 19.26 -8.84
C VAL A 97 13.71 20.73 -8.40
N LYS A 98 13.28 21.03 -7.17
CA LYS A 98 13.38 22.37 -6.56
C LYS A 98 14.83 22.83 -6.44
N LYS A 99 15.76 21.93 -6.09
CA LYS A 99 17.20 22.23 -6.06
C LYS A 99 17.74 22.52 -7.46
N LEU A 100 17.45 21.67 -8.46
CA LEU A 100 17.89 21.88 -9.85
C LEU A 100 17.38 23.21 -10.43
N THR A 101 16.15 23.61 -10.07
CA THR A 101 15.59 24.91 -10.44
C THR A 101 16.44 26.07 -9.90
N LYS A 102 16.87 26.00 -8.63
CA LYS A 102 17.77 27.00 -8.02
C LYS A 102 19.15 27.05 -8.68
N GLU A 103 19.59 25.95 -9.27
CA GLU A 103 20.84 25.83 -10.03
C GLU A 103 20.69 26.32 -11.49
N GLY A 104 19.50 26.77 -11.90
CA GLY A 104 19.24 27.35 -13.22
C GLY A 104 18.80 26.37 -14.30
N ASN A 105 18.38 25.14 -13.94
CA ASN A 105 17.86 24.18 -14.91
C ASN A 105 16.42 24.53 -15.34
N ILE A 106 16.26 24.93 -16.61
CA ILE A 106 14.99 25.37 -17.20
C ILE A 106 13.96 24.23 -17.32
N GLU A 107 14.41 22.99 -17.55
CA GLU A 107 13.50 21.84 -17.61
C GLU A 107 12.96 21.49 -16.22
N ALA A 108 13.83 21.55 -15.20
CA ALA A 108 13.43 21.37 -13.81
C ALA A 108 12.47 22.46 -13.34
N GLU A 109 12.63 23.71 -13.80
CA GLU A 109 11.73 24.81 -13.45
C GLU A 109 10.29 24.55 -13.88
N LYS A 110 10.09 24.00 -15.08
CA LYS A 110 8.74 23.62 -15.56
C LYS A 110 8.12 22.56 -14.68
N ILE A 111 8.86 21.49 -14.41
CA ILE A 111 8.41 20.39 -13.55
C ILE A 111 8.12 20.89 -12.13
N TYR A 112 8.97 21.77 -11.59
CA TYR A 112 8.75 22.40 -10.29
C TYR A 112 7.43 23.17 -10.24
N LEU A 113 7.18 24.03 -11.22
CA LEU A 113 5.95 24.84 -11.26
C LEU A 113 4.69 23.99 -11.36
N ASP A 114 4.74 22.90 -12.13
CA ASP A 114 3.64 21.94 -12.25
C ASP A 114 3.37 21.19 -10.94
N LEU A 115 4.43 20.81 -10.21
CA LEU A 115 4.31 20.05 -8.96
C LEU A 115 4.04 20.92 -7.72
N LYS A 116 4.51 22.18 -7.73
CA LYS A 116 4.40 23.14 -6.63
C LYS A 116 3.02 23.16 -5.96
N PRO A 117 1.88 23.26 -6.68
CA PRO A 117 0.56 23.30 -6.03
C PRO A 117 0.22 22.01 -5.27
N HIS A 118 0.84 20.87 -5.57
CA HIS A 118 0.57 19.61 -4.88
C HIS A 118 1.38 19.43 -3.60
N PHE A 119 2.51 20.14 -3.46
CA PHE A 119 3.42 20.01 -2.33
C PHE A 119 3.43 21.24 -1.40
N GLU A 120 3.14 22.43 -1.91
CA GLU A 120 3.22 23.70 -1.15
C GLU A 120 1.85 24.28 -0.76
N THR A 121 0.73 23.65 -1.12
CA THR A 121 -0.61 24.08 -0.65
C THR A 121 -0.99 23.52 0.73
N PHE A 122 -0.14 22.70 1.34
CA PHE A 122 -0.30 22.25 2.72
C PHE A 122 0.50 23.17 3.66
N ASP A 123 0.00 24.39 3.86
CA ASP A 123 0.38 25.21 5.01
C ASP A 123 -0.79 25.15 6.01
N PRO A 124 -0.80 24.19 6.95
CA PRO A 124 -1.77 24.20 8.04
C PRO A 124 -1.38 25.35 8.98
N ASN A 125 -1.98 26.52 8.74
CA ASN A 125 -2.14 27.51 9.82
C ASN A 125 -2.84 26.88 11.01
#